data_AF-A0A7V8VYU6-F1
#
_entry.id   AF-A0A7V8VYU6-F1
#
_cell.length_a   1.000
_cell.length_b   1.000
_cell.length_c   1.000
_cell.angle_alpha   90.00
_cell.angle_beta   90.00
_cell.angle_gamma   90.00
#
_symmetry.space_group_name_H-M   'P 1'
#
loop_
_entity.id
_entity.type
_entity.pdbx_description
1 polymer ?
#
loop_
_entity_poly.entity_id
_entity_poly.type
_entity_poly.pdbx_seq_one_letter_code
_entity_poly.pdbx_strand_id
1 'polypeptide(L)'
;MAKFNHRLFALFAALGLLLSSFAGVAASRQDLPTIIVGSKDFTEQIIVSEMVAQLLEDAGYPVERQLNLGGTVVAHEALVNGDIDVYVEYTGTGLLAILGLELPATAATPEAGGATPVAVGVDPVYDIVAAEYQSQFNLTWLEPWGFNNTYALALRGDQATELGVVTITDLLDHDQDL
;
A
#
# COMPACT_ATOMS: atom_id res chain seq x y z
N MET A 1 -9.61 80.21 9.87
CA MET A 1 -8.94 78.97 10.32
C MET A 1 -10.00 77.99 10.80
N ALA A 2 -10.32 76.97 9.99
CA ALA A 2 -11.31 75.95 10.32
C ALA A 2 -10.69 74.87 11.24
N LYS A 3 -11.34 74.57 12.37
CA LYS A 3 -10.89 73.54 13.31
C LYS A 3 -11.28 72.16 12.75
N PHE A 4 -10.28 71.36 12.40
CA PHE A 4 -10.46 70.01 11.85
C PHE A 4 -10.80 69.03 12.98
N ASN A 5 -12.00 68.42 12.93
CA ASN A 5 -12.51 67.56 13.99
C ASN A 5 -11.91 66.14 13.91
N HIS A 6 -10.86 65.91 14.70
CA HIS A 6 -10.12 64.64 14.77
C HIS A 6 -10.99 63.43 15.18
N ARG A 7 -12.13 63.68 15.86
CA ARG A 7 -13.08 62.65 16.28
C ARG A 7 -13.84 62.00 15.11
N LEU A 8 -14.05 62.72 14.01
CA LEU A 8 -14.74 62.19 12.84
C LEU A 8 -13.81 61.28 12.01
N PHE A 9 -12.51 61.59 11.98
CA PHE A 9 -11.49 60.79 11.30
C PHE A 9 -11.23 59.45 12.02
N ALA A 10 -11.26 59.46 13.36
CA ALA A 10 -11.12 58.24 14.17
C ALA A 10 -12.28 57.25 13.97
N LEU A 11 -13.50 57.75 13.73
CA LEU A 11 -14.69 56.91 13.51
C LEU A 11 -14.64 56.20 12.14
N PHE A 12 -14.17 56.87 11.10
CA PHE A 12 -13.99 56.28 9.76
C PHE A 12 -12.82 55.28 9.73
N ALA A 13 -11.74 55.53 10.45
CA ALA A 13 -10.62 54.60 10.57
C ALA A 13 -11.01 53.31 11.31
N ALA A 14 -11.81 53.42 12.39
CA ALA A 14 -12.29 52.25 13.13
C ALA A 14 -13.28 51.39 12.33
N LEU A 15 -14.14 52.02 11.51
CA LEU A 15 -15.08 51.29 10.64
C LEU A 15 -14.37 50.59 9.48
N GLY A 16 -13.29 51.19 8.94
CA GLY A 16 -12.44 50.57 7.93
C GLY A 16 -11.65 49.35 8.45
N LEU A 17 -11.23 49.37 9.72
CA LEU A 17 -10.55 48.24 10.39
C LEU A 17 -11.50 47.10 10.80
N LEU A 18 -12.77 47.41 11.06
CA LEU A 18 -13.80 46.40 11.33
C LEU A 18 -14.28 45.68 10.06
N LEU A 19 -14.29 46.37 8.90
CA LEU A 19 -14.65 45.79 7.61
C LEU A 19 -13.53 44.94 6.97
N SER A 20 -12.26 45.19 7.29
CA SER A 20 -11.12 44.39 6.82
C SER A 20 -10.94 43.07 7.59
N SER A 21 -11.61 42.91 8.72
CA SER A 21 -11.52 41.71 9.56
C SER A 21 -12.53 40.60 9.16
N PHE A 22 -13.44 40.86 8.21
CA PHE A 22 -14.47 39.92 7.77
C PHE A 22 -14.25 39.33 6.37
N ALA A 23 -13.19 39.74 5.65
CA ALA A 23 -12.97 39.40 4.25
C ALA A 23 -11.94 38.28 4.00
N GLY A 24 -11.42 37.61 5.04
CA GLY A 24 -10.21 36.80 4.91
C GLY A 24 -10.27 35.35 5.39
N VAL A 25 -11.46 34.79 5.66
CA VAL A 25 -11.58 33.36 6.02
C VAL A 25 -12.21 32.57 4.89
N ALA A 26 -11.70 32.76 3.66
CA ALA A 26 -11.78 31.70 2.67
C ALA A 26 -10.90 30.58 3.20
N ALA A 27 -11.50 29.57 3.83
CA ALA A 27 -10.81 28.35 4.19
C ALA A 27 -10.11 27.86 2.91
N SER A 28 -8.78 27.98 2.86
CA SER A 28 -7.97 27.35 1.83
C SER A 28 -8.22 25.86 1.97
N ARG A 29 -9.08 25.31 1.10
CA ARG A 29 -9.15 23.87 0.88
C ARG A 29 -7.73 23.48 0.51
N GLN A 30 -7.01 22.82 1.42
CA GLN A 30 -5.73 22.23 1.06
C GLN A 30 -6.07 21.16 0.04
N ASP A 31 -5.67 21.39 -1.20
CA ASP A 31 -5.76 20.36 -2.24
C ASP A 31 -4.93 19.16 -1.77
N LEU A 32 -5.52 17.97 -1.85
CA LEU A 32 -4.83 16.74 -1.47
C LEU A 32 -3.59 16.56 -2.36
N PRO A 33 -2.50 16.01 -1.82
CA PRO A 33 -1.31 15.75 -2.63
C PRO A 33 -1.61 14.72 -3.72
N THR A 34 -1.01 14.89 -4.89
CA THR A 34 -0.99 13.85 -5.91
C THR A 34 -0.20 12.66 -5.41
N ILE A 35 -0.72 11.44 -5.58
CA ILE A 35 -0.03 10.19 -5.25
C ILE A 35 0.37 9.48 -6.54
N ILE A 36 1.63 9.09 -6.66
CA ILE A 36 2.15 8.34 -7.80
C ILE A 36 2.12 6.85 -7.48
N VAL A 37 1.24 6.10 -8.16
CA VAL A 37 1.09 4.65 -7.98
C VAL A 37 1.93 3.92 -9.02
N GLY A 38 2.88 3.11 -8.55
CA GLY A 38 3.76 2.29 -9.38
C GLY A 38 3.40 0.81 -9.39
N SER A 39 3.98 0.04 -10.32
CA SER A 39 3.90 -1.43 -10.31
C SER A 39 5.12 -2.10 -10.90
N LYS A 40 5.30 -3.37 -10.54
CA LYS A 40 6.17 -4.29 -11.29
C LYS A 40 5.57 -4.62 -12.67
N ASP A 41 6.35 -5.30 -13.51
CA ASP A 41 6.08 -5.58 -14.92
C ASP A 41 5.30 -6.88 -15.23
N PHE A 42 4.52 -7.39 -14.26
CA PHE A 42 3.69 -8.57 -14.48
C PHE A 42 2.22 -8.33 -14.18
N THR A 43 1.37 -9.17 -14.79
CA THR A 43 -0.08 -8.98 -14.89
C THR A 43 -0.76 -8.67 -13.56
N GLU A 44 -0.53 -9.48 -12.52
CA GLU A 44 -1.15 -9.26 -11.20
C GLU A 44 -0.79 -7.88 -10.66
N GLN A 45 0.50 -7.51 -10.69
CA GLN A 45 1.00 -6.24 -10.17
C GLN A 45 0.40 -5.02 -10.86
N ILE A 46 0.23 -5.08 -12.19
CA ILE A 46 -0.44 -4.03 -12.95
C ILE A 46 -1.91 -3.91 -12.51
N ILE A 47 -2.61 -5.04 -12.39
CA ILE A 47 -4.04 -5.06 -12.00
C ILE A 47 -4.22 -4.53 -10.58
N VAL A 48 -3.46 -5.05 -9.61
CA VAL A 48 -3.64 -4.67 -8.21
C VAL A 48 -3.20 -3.24 -7.92
N SER A 49 -2.20 -2.73 -8.64
CA SER A 49 -1.78 -1.33 -8.51
C SER A 49 -2.81 -0.39 -9.14
N GLU A 50 -3.47 -0.80 -10.24
CA GLU A 50 -4.61 -0.06 -10.77
C GLU A 50 -5.79 -0.03 -9.78
N MET A 51 -6.05 -1.12 -9.05
CA MET A 51 -7.04 -1.13 -7.97
C MET A 51 -6.68 -0.14 -6.85
N VAL A 52 -5.40 -0.06 -6.46
CA VAL A 52 -4.92 0.92 -5.47
C VAL A 52 -5.12 2.35 -5.98
N ALA A 53 -4.80 2.63 -7.25
CA ALA A 53 -5.02 3.94 -7.85
C ALA A 53 -6.50 4.36 -7.79
N GLN A 54 -7.42 3.46 -8.15
CA GLN A 54 -8.85 3.73 -8.11
C GLN A 54 -9.37 3.95 -6.68
N LEU A 55 -8.86 3.21 -5.69
CA LEU A 55 -9.23 3.40 -4.28
C LEU A 55 -8.76 4.76 -3.76
N LEU A 56 -7.57 5.22 -4.15
CA LEU A 56 -7.06 6.53 -3.78
C LEU A 56 -7.85 7.66 -4.46
N GLU A 57 -8.23 7.47 -5.72
CA GLU A 57 -9.10 8.40 -6.46
C GLU A 57 -10.49 8.49 -5.83
N ASP A 58 -11.08 7.37 -5.41
CA ASP A 58 -12.38 7.33 -4.70
C ASP A 58 -12.28 8.04 -3.34
N ALA A 59 -11.13 7.95 -2.67
CA ALA A 59 -10.82 8.71 -1.46
C ALA A 59 -10.53 10.21 -1.70
N GLY A 60 -10.53 10.65 -2.97
CA GLY A 60 -10.39 12.05 -3.37
C GLY A 60 -8.97 12.53 -3.66
N TYR A 61 -7.98 11.64 -3.61
CA TYR A 61 -6.60 11.98 -3.99
C TYR A 61 -6.47 12.09 -5.52
N PRO A 62 -5.77 13.11 -6.04
CA PRO A 62 -5.24 13.04 -7.40
C PRO A 62 -4.23 11.89 -7.50
N VAL A 63 -4.28 11.11 -8.59
CA VAL A 63 -3.38 9.97 -8.77
C VAL A 63 -2.69 10.02 -10.12
N GLU A 64 -1.38 9.82 -10.11
CA GLU A 64 -0.58 9.52 -11.29
C GLU A 64 -0.23 8.03 -11.33
N ARG A 65 -0.18 7.43 -12.51
CA ARG A 65 0.09 6.00 -12.70
C ARG A 65 1.43 5.84 -13.41
N GLN A 66 2.37 5.17 -12.75
CA GLN A 66 3.65 4.72 -13.32
C GLN A 66 3.73 3.19 -13.26
N LEU A 67 2.81 2.53 -13.95
CA LEU A 67 2.72 1.07 -13.97
C LEU A 67 3.80 0.47 -14.89
N ASN A 68 4.10 -0.80 -14.68
CA ASN A 68 4.99 -1.60 -15.54
C ASN A 68 6.44 -1.07 -15.56
N LEU A 69 7.00 -0.75 -14.39
CA LEU A 69 8.36 -0.19 -14.25
C LEU A 69 9.47 -1.20 -14.56
N GLY A 70 9.22 -2.49 -14.31
CA GLY A 70 10.20 -3.57 -14.40
C GLY A 70 10.07 -4.55 -13.24
N GLY A 71 11.11 -5.34 -13.02
CA GLY A 71 11.18 -6.29 -11.91
C GLY A 71 11.29 -5.63 -10.53
N THR A 72 11.30 -6.46 -9.49
CA THR A 72 11.33 -6.07 -8.06
C THR A 72 12.29 -4.93 -7.74
N VAL A 73 13.57 -5.03 -8.13
CA VAL A 73 14.58 -4.03 -7.78
C VAL A 73 14.28 -2.68 -8.42
N VAL A 74 13.79 -2.66 -9.66
CA VAL A 74 13.46 -1.40 -10.36
C VAL A 74 12.30 -0.68 -9.66
N ALA A 75 11.24 -1.42 -9.30
CA ALA A 75 10.10 -0.85 -8.57
C ALA A 75 10.49 -0.37 -7.17
N HIS A 76 11.33 -1.13 -6.45
CA HIS A 76 11.82 -0.73 -5.13
C HIS A 76 12.68 0.54 -5.19
N GLU A 77 13.62 0.63 -6.12
CA GLU A 77 14.46 1.81 -6.30
C GLU A 77 13.63 3.04 -6.70
N ALA A 78 12.61 2.88 -7.54
CA ALA A 78 11.68 3.96 -7.86
C ALA A 78 10.96 4.48 -6.60
N LEU A 79 10.56 3.59 -5.69
CA LEU A 79 9.95 3.98 -4.41
C LEU A 79 10.95 4.71 -3.51
N VAL A 80 12.18 4.19 -3.37
CA VAL A 80 13.23 4.79 -2.52
C VAL A 80 13.66 6.17 -3.05
N ASN A 81 13.70 6.35 -4.37
CA ASN A 81 14.08 7.61 -5.01
C ASN A 81 12.93 8.64 -5.07
N GLY A 82 11.71 8.25 -4.73
CA GLY A 82 10.52 9.10 -4.79
C GLY A 82 9.97 9.29 -6.22
N ASP A 83 10.33 8.41 -7.15
CA ASP A 83 9.73 8.38 -8.49
C ASP A 83 8.29 7.83 -8.45
N ILE A 84 7.98 7.00 -7.44
CA ILE A 84 6.64 6.53 -7.07
C ILE A 84 6.44 6.66 -5.56
N ASP A 85 5.20 6.81 -5.11
CA ASP A 85 4.84 6.93 -3.69
C ASP A 85 4.36 5.60 -3.08
N VAL A 86 3.79 4.71 -3.91
CA VAL A 86 3.24 3.42 -3.47
C VAL A 86 3.29 2.38 -4.58
N TYR A 87 3.59 1.13 -4.21
CA TYR A 87 3.39 -0.05 -5.04
C TYR A 87 3.09 -1.26 -4.18
N VAL A 88 2.66 -2.37 -4.78
CA VAL A 88 2.36 -3.61 -4.07
C VAL A 88 3.60 -4.52 -4.03
N GLU A 89 4.00 -4.93 -2.84
CA GLU A 89 5.12 -5.86 -2.64
C GLU A 89 4.70 -7.11 -1.85
N TYR A 90 5.36 -8.23 -2.11
CA TYR A 90 5.19 -9.47 -1.35
C TYR A 90 6.26 -9.53 -0.26
N THR A 91 5.86 -9.87 0.95
CA THR A 91 6.73 -9.96 2.13
C THR A 91 7.94 -10.86 1.89
N GLY A 92 7.74 -12.06 1.33
CA GLY A 92 8.86 -12.94 0.97
C GLY A 92 9.82 -12.35 -0.07
N THR A 93 9.31 -11.56 -1.02
CA THR A 93 10.14 -10.87 -2.01
C THR A 93 10.92 -9.72 -1.37
N GLY A 94 10.28 -8.89 -0.54
CA GLY A 94 10.94 -7.84 0.23
C GLY A 94 12.05 -8.38 1.14
N LEU A 95 11.80 -9.51 1.81
CA LEU A 95 12.79 -10.18 2.65
C LEU A 95 14.01 -10.66 1.86
N LEU A 96 13.78 -11.47 0.83
CA LEU A 96 14.85 -12.20 0.15
C LEU A 96 15.57 -11.34 -0.89
N ALA A 97 14.82 -10.60 -1.72
CA ALA A 97 15.36 -9.92 -2.88
C ALA A 97 15.83 -8.48 -2.58
N ILE A 98 15.18 -7.80 -1.62
CA ILE A 98 15.52 -6.42 -1.24
C ILE A 98 16.43 -6.40 -0.01
N LEU A 99 15.98 -7.00 1.09
CA LEU A 99 16.74 -6.98 2.35
C LEU A 99 17.90 -7.99 2.36
N GLY A 100 17.88 -8.99 1.48
CA GLY A 100 18.90 -10.03 1.42
C GLY A 100 18.96 -10.90 2.69
N LEU A 101 17.85 -10.98 3.42
CA LEU A 101 17.72 -11.77 4.65
C LEU A 101 17.27 -13.19 4.34
N GLU A 102 17.48 -14.10 5.28
CA GLU A 102 17.02 -15.48 5.16
C GLU A 102 15.59 -15.62 5.69
N LEU A 103 14.82 -16.56 5.12
CA LEU A 103 13.52 -16.92 5.67
C LEU A 103 13.67 -17.42 7.11
N PRO A 104 12.94 -16.84 8.08
CA PRO A 104 12.98 -17.34 9.43
C PRO A 104 12.43 -18.77 9.48
N ALA A 105 12.96 -19.59 10.39
CA ALA A 105 12.52 -20.98 10.54
C ALA A 105 11.01 -21.11 10.80
N THR A 106 10.38 -20.08 11.37
CA THR A 106 8.93 -19.98 11.59
C THR A 106 8.11 -19.70 10.33
N ALA A 107 8.75 -19.23 9.25
CA ALA A 107 8.16 -19.09 7.92
C ALA A 107 8.50 -20.27 6.99
N ALA A 108 9.51 -21.06 7.36
CA ALA A 108 9.94 -22.22 6.60
C ALA A 108 8.99 -23.41 6.85
N THR A 109 8.06 -23.61 5.92
CA THR A 109 7.13 -24.74 5.78
C THR A 109 6.13 -24.95 6.93
N PRO A 110 4.83 -25.09 6.65
CA PRO A 110 3.96 -25.76 7.61
C PRO A 110 4.48 -27.19 7.82
N GLU A 111 4.55 -27.64 9.07
CA GLU A 111 4.71 -29.07 9.36
C GLU A 111 3.66 -29.88 8.58
N ALA A 112 3.96 -31.13 8.20
CA ALA A 112 2.98 -31.99 7.53
C ALA A 112 1.68 -32.06 8.35
N GLY A 113 0.58 -31.54 7.80
CA GLY A 113 -0.72 -31.40 8.48
C GLY A 113 -1.01 -30.02 9.10
N GLY A 114 -0.09 -29.07 8.99
CA GLY A 114 -0.29 -27.67 9.38
C GLY A 114 -0.92 -26.85 8.26
N ALA A 115 -1.91 -26.03 8.60
CA ALA A 115 -2.36 -24.96 7.71
C ALA A 115 -1.15 -24.06 7.40
N THR A 116 -0.94 -23.68 6.13
CA THR A 116 0.05 -22.62 5.81
C THR A 116 -0.24 -21.41 6.71
N PRO A 117 0.76 -20.69 7.26
CA PRO A 117 0.53 -19.53 8.13
C PRO A 117 -0.51 -18.53 7.59
N VAL A 118 -0.59 -18.41 6.26
CA VAL A 118 -1.58 -17.57 5.56
C VAL A 118 -3.04 -18.02 5.74
N ALA A 119 -3.31 -19.30 5.94
CA ALA A 119 -4.66 -19.79 6.26
C ALA A 119 -5.14 -19.39 7.66
N VAL A 120 -4.24 -18.88 8.50
CA VAL A 120 -4.54 -18.35 9.85
C VAL A 120 -4.41 -16.82 9.92
N GLY A 121 -4.15 -16.15 8.78
CA GLY A 121 -4.05 -14.69 8.70
C GLY A 121 -2.81 -14.07 9.35
N VAL A 122 -1.78 -14.87 9.65
CA VAL A 122 -0.52 -14.39 10.23
C VAL A 122 0.61 -14.65 9.25
N ASP A 123 1.24 -13.58 8.76
CA ASP A 123 2.47 -13.68 7.99
C ASP A 123 3.68 -13.44 8.91
N PRO A 124 4.45 -14.49 9.29
CA PRO A 124 5.61 -14.34 10.16
C PRO A 124 6.76 -13.54 9.53
N VAL A 125 6.70 -13.26 8.22
CA VAL A 125 7.70 -12.46 7.50
C VAL A 125 7.34 -10.97 7.54
N TYR A 126 6.05 -10.63 7.66
CA TYR A 126 5.58 -9.24 7.58
C TYR A 126 6.25 -8.34 8.61
N ASP A 127 6.27 -8.73 9.89
CA ASP A 127 6.81 -7.89 10.97
C ASP A 127 8.30 -7.59 10.78
N ILE A 128 9.06 -8.56 10.28
CA ILE A 128 10.49 -8.40 9.97
C ILE A 128 10.64 -7.37 8.86
N VAL A 129 9.94 -7.57 7.74
CA VAL A 129 10.09 -6.71 6.57
C VAL A 129 9.60 -5.29 6.84
N ALA A 130 8.48 -5.13 7.56
CA ALA A 130 7.96 -3.82 7.95
C ALA A 130 8.95 -3.05 8.84
N ALA A 131 9.55 -3.72 9.83
CA ALA A 131 10.53 -3.10 10.72
C ALA A 131 11.82 -2.71 9.96
N GLU A 132 12.33 -3.60 9.11
CA GLU A 132 13.55 -3.36 8.33
C GLU A 132 13.35 -2.26 7.29
N TYR A 133 12.22 -2.23 6.56
CA TYR A 133 11.93 -1.16 5.61
C TYR A 133 11.79 0.21 6.30
N GLN A 134 11.15 0.25 7.47
CA GLN A 134 11.03 1.48 8.24
C GLN A 134 12.40 1.97 8.73
N SER A 135 13.27 1.06 9.16
CA SER A 135 14.60 1.40 9.67
C SER A 135 15.60 1.78 8.59
N GLN A 136 15.57 1.10 7.44
CA GLN A 136 16.57 1.25 6.38
C GLN A 136 16.19 2.29 5.33
N PHE A 137 14.90 2.38 4.99
CA PHE A 137 14.41 3.19 3.87
C PHE A 137 13.42 4.28 4.29
N ASN A 138 12.99 4.30 5.56
CA ASN A 138 11.87 5.13 6.02
C ASN A 138 10.59 4.89 5.19
N LEU A 139 10.38 3.63 4.79
CA LEU A 139 9.21 3.18 4.03
C LEU A 139 8.30 2.36 4.94
N THR A 140 7.00 2.60 4.84
CA THR A 140 5.99 1.91 5.65
C THR A 140 5.30 0.82 4.85
N TRP A 141 5.27 -0.39 5.41
CA TRP A 141 4.40 -1.46 4.93
C TRP A 141 2.99 -1.29 5.52
N LEU A 142 1.98 -1.39 4.66
CA LEU A 142 0.57 -1.35 5.05
C LEU A 142 0.06 -2.76 5.40
N GLU A 143 -1.15 -2.82 5.94
CA GLU A 143 -1.80 -4.10 6.29
C GLU A 143 -1.89 -5.04 5.08
N PRO A 144 -1.43 -6.31 5.21
CA PRO A 144 -1.50 -7.30 4.14
C PRO A 144 -2.94 -7.67 3.77
N TRP A 145 -3.18 -8.03 2.50
CA TRP A 145 -4.52 -8.36 2.00
C TRP A 145 -4.97 -9.81 2.29
N GLY A 146 -4.16 -10.61 2.99
CA GLY A 146 -4.54 -11.94 3.46
C GLY A 146 -4.52 -13.06 2.41
N PHE A 147 -3.82 -12.89 1.29
CA PHE A 147 -3.61 -13.95 0.29
C PHE A 147 -2.14 -14.35 0.18
N ASN A 148 -1.88 -15.55 -0.34
CA ASN A 148 -0.53 -16.07 -0.60
C ASN A 148 -0.33 -16.31 -2.09
N ASN A 149 0.52 -15.51 -2.74
CA ASN A 149 0.96 -15.78 -4.11
C ASN A 149 2.30 -16.51 -4.06
N THR A 150 2.26 -17.84 -4.00
CA THR A 150 3.44 -18.71 -3.93
C THR A 150 3.26 -19.93 -4.81
N TYR A 151 4.34 -20.69 -5.00
CA TYR A 151 4.26 -21.96 -5.72
C TYR A 151 3.36 -22.96 -5.00
N ALA A 152 2.45 -23.55 -5.77
CA ALA A 152 1.49 -24.53 -5.30
C ALA A 152 1.20 -25.57 -6.40
N LEU A 153 0.45 -26.61 -6.05
CA LEU A 153 -0.13 -27.57 -6.98
C LEU A 153 -1.59 -27.20 -7.24
N ALA A 154 -2.04 -27.33 -8.49
CA ALA A 154 -3.41 -27.04 -8.88
C ALA A 154 -4.07 -28.29 -9.50
N LEU A 155 -5.29 -28.60 -9.04
CA LEU A 155 -6.15 -29.63 -9.62
C LEU A 155 -7.33 -28.99 -10.37
N ARG A 156 -7.95 -29.76 -11.28
CA ARG A 156 -9.25 -29.37 -11.82
C ARG A 156 -10.29 -29.36 -10.69
N GLY A 157 -11.20 -28.39 -10.73
CA GLY A 157 -12.15 -28.17 -9.64
C GLY A 157 -13.13 -29.34 -9.41
N ASP A 158 -13.52 -30.03 -10.48
CA ASP A 158 -14.33 -31.24 -10.42
C ASP A 158 -13.58 -32.39 -9.73
N GLN A 159 -12.34 -32.63 -10.13
CA GLN A 159 -11.49 -33.67 -9.55
C GLN A 159 -11.16 -33.39 -8.07
N ALA A 160 -10.85 -32.14 -7.71
CA ALA A 160 -10.61 -31.76 -6.32
C ALA A 160 -11.86 -32.00 -5.46
N THR A 161 -13.04 -31.72 -5.99
CA THR A 161 -14.31 -31.95 -5.28
C THR A 161 -14.62 -33.44 -5.13
N GLU A 162 -14.39 -34.24 -6.18
CA GLU A 162 -14.62 -35.68 -6.17
C GLU A 162 -13.70 -36.41 -5.17
N LEU A 163 -12.42 -36.03 -5.13
CA LEU A 163 -11.43 -36.60 -4.23
C LEU A 163 -11.45 -35.97 -2.82
N GLY A 164 -12.16 -34.85 -2.62
CA GLY A 164 -12.18 -34.14 -1.34
C GLY A 164 -10.85 -33.47 -0.97
N VAL A 165 -10.05 -33.11 -1.98
CA VAL A 165 -8.70 -32.52 -1.81
C VAL A 165 -8.77 -31.00 -1.71
N VAL A 166 -8.24 -30.45 -0.62
CA VAL A 166 -8.14 -29.00 -0.35
C VAL A 166 -6.70 -28.56 -0.10
N THR A 167 -5.88 -29.42 0.51
CA THR A 167 -4.47 -29.17 0.84
C THR A 167 -3.52 -30.06 0.03
N ILE A 168 -2.24 -29.68 -0.04
CA ILE A 168 -1.21 -30.54 -0.65
C ILE A 168 -1.06 -31.85 0.15
N THR A 169 -1.29 -31.84 1.47
CA THR A 169 -1.23 -33.03 2.31
C THR A 169 -2.34 -34.03 1.99
N ASP A 170 -3.52 -33.55 1.57
CA ASP A 170 -4.64 -34.42 1.18
C ASP A 170 -4.29 -35.28 -0.05
N LEU A 171 -3.30 -34.87 -0.86
CA LEU A 171 -2.83 -35.65 -2.00
C LEU A 171 -2.10 -36.94 -1.59
N LEU A 172 -1.62 -37.04 -0.35
CA LEU A 172 -0.95 -38.24 0.14
C LEU A 172 -1.89 -39.45 0.18
N ASP A 173 -3.20 -39.21 0.35
CA ASP A 173 -4.22 -40.27 0.38
C ASP A 173 -4.67 -40.71 -1.03
N HIS A 174 -4.18 -40.04 -2.09
CA HIS A 174 -4.58 -40.23 -3.49
C HIS A 174 -3.38 -40.44 -4.43
N ASP A 175 -2.24 -40.91 -3.91
CA ASP A 175 -0.99 -41.07 -4.66
C ASP A 175 -1.08 -42.04 -5.85
N GLN A 176 -2.02 -42.99 -5.82
CA GLN A 176 -2.29 -43.94 -6.91
C GLN A 176 -3.35 -43.46 -7.91
N ASP A 177 -4.11 -42.40 -7.57
CA ASP A 177 -5.25 -41.91 -8.35
C ASP A 177 -4.90 -40.70 -9.25
N LEU A 178 -3.66 -40.22 -9.16
CA LEU A 178 -3.11 -39.02 -9.84
C LEU A 178 -1.95 -39.38 -10.77
#